data_AF-A0AAD5KFQ4-F1
#
_entry.id   AF-A0AAD5KFQ4-F1
#
_cell.length_a   1.000
_cell.length_b   1.000
_cell.length_c   1.000
_cell.angle_alpha   90.00
_cell.angle_beta   90.00
_cell.angle_gamma   90.00
#
_symmetry.space_group_name_H-M   'P 1'
#
loop_
_entity.id
_entity.type
_entity.pdbx_description
1 polymer ?
#
loop_
_entity_poly.entity_id
_entity_poly.type
_entity_poly.pdbx_seq_one_letter_code
_entity_poly.pdbx_strand_id
1 'polypeptide(L)'
;MSSDGSSSYSSSKSSSSRSSDSDSSILKSSSRKFQVSKAKSTSLSHWIVTGISEEKVKKCREIYKPSLKRKADLLTNPTLDESIYIRLKAAKGSNATKANIDPTEKALKKLSFKVLDLVKPLLFLASRKKSKRKSKSDGKAVKIAIRLWATLFRYIIRSRRHNILSQVYPEYLGLLERDDIWSDGEDLFGRKFLKHLVEEAKSQATLAAIAKKKISSHSKDQPASTSQQQKPIDYSNASSQRGYVTISPCSFGGRISRYIDMWRMTHGF
;
A
#
# COMPACT_ATOMS: atom_id res chain seq x y z
N MET A 1 -15.48 13.14 -60.59
CA MET A 1 -16.32 12.76 -59.44
C MET A 1 -15.70 11.49 -58.89
N SER A 2 -14.91 11.55 -57.80
CA SER A 2 -15.39 11.52 -56.40
C SER A 2 -16.20 10.23 -56.16
N SER A 3 -15.92 9.30 -55.26
CA SER A 3 -15.07 9.27 -54.08
C SER A 3 -14.96 7.82 -53.58
N ASP A 4 -13.85 7.53 -52.89
CA ASP A 4 -13.69 6.81 -51.61
C ASP A 4 -14.53 5.56 -51.27
N GLY A 5 -13.87 4.55 -50.70
CA GLY A 5 -14.59 3.52 -49.92
C GLY A 5 -13.81 2.30 -49.43
N SER A 6 -12.78 2.50 -48.62
CA SER A 6 -12.00 1.48 -47.90
C SER A 6 -12.84 0.49 -47.07
N SER A 7 -12.39 -0.77 -46.93
CA SER A 7 -12.03 -1.38 -45.63
C SER A 7 -11.85 -2.91 -45.71
N SER A 8 -10.61 -3.36 -45.73
CA SER A 8 -10.24 -4.75 -45.44
C SER A 8 -10.28 -4.97 -43.93
N TYR A 9 -11.32 -5.66 -43.46
CA TYR A 9 -11.50 -6.05 -42.06
C TYR A 9 -10.58 -7.22 -41.70
N SER A 10 -9.31 -6.94 -41.44
CA SER A 10 -8.40 -7.91 -40.84
C SER A 10 -8.71 -8.04 -39.35
N SER A 11 -9.66 -8.93 -39.02
CA SER A 11 -9.99 -9.31 -37.64
C SER A 11 -8.82 -10.07 -37.01
N SER A 12 -7.94 -9.32 -36.38
CA SER A 12 -6.79 -9.82 -35.62
C SER A 12 -7.31 -10.48 -34.35
N LYS A 13 -7.28 -11.82 -34.35
CA LYS A 13 -7.57 -12.67 -33.21
C LYS A 13 -6.67 -12.27 -32.03
N SER A 14 -7.23 -11.57 -31.06
CA SER A 14 -6.59 -11.25 -29.79
C SER A 14 -6.55 -12.51 -28.91
N SER A 15 -5.57 -13.37 -29.16
CA SER A 15 -5.23 -14.47 -28.27
C SER A 15 -4.67 -13.90 -26.95
N SER A 16 -5.58 -13.56 -26.03
CA SER A 16 -5.22 -13.26 -24.65
C SER A 16 -4.81 -14.56 -23.96
N SER A 17 -3.53 -14.90 -24.12
CA SER A 17 -2.87 -15.96 -23.37
C SER A 17 -2.91 -15.59 -21.88
N ARG A 18 -3.97 -16.05 -21.19
CA ARG A 18 -4.03 -16.08 -19.74
C ARG A 18 -2.92 -17.00 -19.28
N SER A 19 -1.82 -16.41 -18.82
CA SER A 19 -0.75 -17.12 -18.13
C SER A 19 -1.34 -17.75 -16.87
N SER A 20 -1.82 -18.99 -16.97
CA SER A 20 -2.22 -19.80 -15.83
C SER A 20 -0.97 -20.08 -15.01
N ASP A 21 -0.72 -19.20 -14.05
CA ASP A 21 0.41 -19.29 -13.15
C ASP A 21 0.10 -20.44 -12.17
N SER A 22 0.63 -21.63 -12.43
CA SER A 22 0.29 -22.86 -11.71
C SER A 22 0.71 -22.80 -10.22
N ASP A 23 -0.15 -22.23 -9.38
CA ASP A 23 0.00 -22.14 -7.92
C ASP A 23 0.04 -23.52 -7.25
N SER A 24 -0.54 -24.53 -7.89
CA SER A 24 -0.53 -25.93 -7.46
C SER A 24 0.88 -26.50 -7.23
N SER A 25 1.90 -25.98 -7.92
CA SER A 25 3.29 -26.45 -7.82
C SER A 25 4.06 -25.90 -6.61
N ILE A 26 3.59 -24.80 -6.01
CA ILE A 26 4.21 -24.18 -4.83
C ILE A 26 3.61 -24.74 -3.55
N LEU A 27 2.31 -25.03 -3.55
CA LEU A 27 1.63 -25.66 -2.42
C LEU A 27 2.11 -27.10 -2.16
N LYS A 28 2.64 -27.79 -3.18
CA LYS A 28 3.21 -29.14 -3.07
C LYS A 28 4.69 -29.18 -2.66
N SER A 29 5.36 -28.05 -2.36
CA SER A 29 6.78 -28.11 -1.94
C SER A 29 6.95 -28.32 -0.44
N SER A 30 7.81 -29.28 -0.08
CA SER A 30 8.35 -29.44 1.26
C SER A 30 9.34 -28.32 1.63
N SER A 31 9.56 -28.14 2.94
CA SER A 31 10.53 -27.18 3.45
C SER A 31 11.95 -27.49 2.97
N ARG A 32 12.69 -26.45 2.57
CA ARG A 32 14.06 -26.60 2.08
C ARG A 32 15.04 -26.11 3.14
N LYS A 33 15.98 -26.98 3.53
CA LYS A 33 17.13 -26.62 4.36
C LYS A 33 18.28 -26.20 3.44
N PHE A 34 19.00 -25.15 3.81
CA PHE A 34 20.23 -24.71 3.15
C PHE A 34 21.19 -24.16 4.20
N GLN A 35 22.49 -24.22 3.91
CA GLN A 35 23.53 -23.65 4.78
C GLN A 35 24.11 -22.40 4.13
N VAL A 36 24.43 -21.41 4.96
CA VAL A 36 25.14 -20.18 4.57
C VAL A 36 26.53 -20.26 5.19
N SER A 37 27.57 -19.95 4.43
CA SER A 37 28.94 -20.00 4.96
C SER A 37 29.16 -18.91 6.02
N LYS A 38 30.02 -19.21 7.01
CA LYS A 38 30.36 -18.28 8.11
C LYS A 38 30.77 -16.90 7.59
N ALA A 39 31.62 -16.85 6.57
CA ALA A 39 32.04 -15.59 5.95
C ALA A 39 30.85 -14.77 5.41
N LYS A 40 29.93 -15.39 4.68
CA LYS A 40 28.75 -14.70 4.12
C LYS A 40 27.80 -14.22 5.21
N SER A 41 27.57 -15.02 6.25
CA SER A 41 26.74 -14.61 7.38
C SER A 41 27.38 -13.47 8.18
N THR A 42 28.70 -13.50 8.40
CA THR A 42 29.43 -12.44 9.10
C THR A 42 29.38 -11.13 8.32
N SER A 43 29.61 -11.16 7.00
CA SER A 43 29.49 -9.96 6.16
C SER A 43 28.06 -9.39 6.16
N LEU A 44 27.04 -10.25 6.07
CA LEU A 44 25.65 -9.80 6.15
C LEU A 44 25.34 -9.15 7.51
N SER A 45 25.78 -9.78 8.60
CA SER A 45 25.62 -9.24 9.96
C SER A 45 26.29 -7.88 10.09
N HIS A 46 27.51 -7.74 9.59
CA HIS A 46 28.22 -6.47 9.58
C HIS A 46 27.41 -5.40 8.85
N TRP A 47 26.88 -5.67 7.65
CA TRP A 47 26.06 -4.70 6.91
C TRP A 47 24.76 -4.31 7.62
N ILE A 48 24.17 -5.22 8.40
CA ILE A 48 22.97 -4.90 9.20
C ILE A 48 23.32 -3.92 10.32
N VAL A 49 24.47 -4.10 10.97
CA VAL A 49 24.89 -3.27 12.12
C VAL A 49 25.47 -1.93 11.66
N THR A 50 26.40 -1.94 10.73
CA THR A 50 27.14 -0.73 10.30
C THR A 50 26.45 0.01 9.16
N GLY A 51 25.47 -0.61 8.52
CA GLY A 51 24.90 -0.13 7.27
C GLY A 51 25.85 -0.26 6.09
N ILE A 52 25.42 0.29 4.95
CA ILE A 52 26.17 0.41 3.71
C ILE A 52 26.13 1.89 3.31
N SER A 53 27.24 2.45 2.83
CA SER A 53 27.32 3.86 2.44
C SER A 53 26.34 4.19 1.29
N GLU A 54 25.78 5.39 1.28
CA GLU A 54 24.72 5.75 0.30
C GLU A 54 25.26 5.75 -1.14
N GLU A 55 26.56 6.03 -1.36
CA GLU A 55 27.18 5.96 -2.69
C GLU A 55 27.20 4.53 -3.22
N LYS A 56 27.51 3.55 -2.35
CA LYS A 56 27.49 2.13 -2.71
C LYS A 56 26.06 1.67 -2.98
N VAL A 57 25.10 2.06 -2.13
CA VAL A 57 23.68 1.75 -2.34
C VAL A 57 23.17 2.35 -3.64
N LYS A 58 23.51 3.60 -3.95
CA LYS A 58 23.13 4.26 -5.22
C LYS A 58 23.68 3.51 -6.42
N LYS A 59 24.95 3.06 -6.39
CA LYS A 59 25.51 2.20 -7.43
C LYS A 59 24.69 0.90 -7.58
N CYS A 60 24.35 0.22 -6.48
CA CYS A 60 23.51 -0.98 -6.52
C CYS A 60 22.13 -0.74 -7.17
N ARG A 61 21.52 0.44 -6.95
CA ARG A 61 20.22 0.81 -7.55
C ARG A 61 20.27 0.92 -9.07
N GLU A 62 21.37 1.46 -9.60
CA GLU A 62 21.51 1.74 -11.04
C GLU A 62 21.96 0.51 -11.85
N ILE A 63 22.74 -0.40 -11.25
CA ILE A 63 23.28 -1.59 -11.95
C ILE A 63 22.19 -2.46 -12.62
N TYR A 64 21.01 -2.55 -12.01
CA TYR A 64 19.92 -3.42 -12.48
C TYR A 64 18.69 -2.65 -12.95
N LYS A 65 18.83 -1.41 -13.44
CA LYS A 65 17.71 -0.61 -13.93
C LYS A 65 16.99 -1.32 -15.09
N PRO A 66 15.71 -1.71 -14.93
CA PRO A 66 14.99 -2.46 -15.96
C PRO A 66 14.42 -1.53 -17.03
N SER A 67 14.37 -2.02 -18.27
CA SER A 67 13.57 -1.43 -19.35
C SER A 67 12.29 -2.27 -19.52
N LEU A 68 11.15 -1.70 -19.13
CA LEU A 68 9.85 -2.39 -19.17
C LEU A 68 9.12 -2.04 -20.47
N LYS A 69 8.83 -3.06 -21.30
CA LYS A 69 8.06 -2.87 -22.55
C LYS A 69 6.56 -2.65 -22.34
N ARG A 70 6.03 -3.04 -21.17
CA ARG A 70 4.61 -2.92 -20.78
C ARG A 70 4.54 -2.55 -19.30
N LYS A 71 3.55 -1.72 -18.92
CA LYS A 71 3.39 -1.19 -17.56
C LYS A 71 4.68 -0.54 -17.06
N ALA A 72 5.15 0.49 -17.76
CA ALA A 72 6.36 1.23 -17.38
C ALA A 72 6.28 1.72 -15.92
N ASP A 73 5.07 2.06 -15.49
CA ASP A 73 4.77 2.62 -14.18
C ASP A 73 4.70 1.56 -13.07
N LEU A 74 4.87 0.26 -13.38
CA LEU A 74 4.85 -0.82 -12.40
C LEU A 74 5.89 -0.62 -11.28
N LEU A 75 7.01 -0.01 -11.63
CA LEU A 75 8.11 0.27 -10.70
C LEU A 75 8.13 1.72 -10.22
N THR A 76 7.07 2.46 -10.51
CA THR A 76 6.86 3.80 -9.99
C THR A 76 6.21 3.70 -8.62
N ASN A 77 6.72 4.49 -7.68
CA ASN A 77 6.15 4.57 -6.35
C ASN A 77 4.89 5.44 -6.39
N PRO A 78 3.70 4.92 -6.01
CA PRO A 78 2.47 5.69 -6.09
C PRO A 78 2.53 7.00 -5.31
N THR A 79 2.00 8.06 -5.91
CA THR A 79 1.94 9.41 -5.36
C THR A 79 0.55 9.72 -4.81
N LEU A 80 0.46 10.62 -3.84
CA LEU A 80 -0.83 10.98 -3.27
C LEU A 80 -1.68 11.74 -4.29
N ASP A 81 -2.90 11.24 -4.52
CA ASP A 81 -3.91 11.83 -5.39
C ASP A 81 -4.13 13.31 -5.05
N GLU A 82 -4.21 14.19 -6.06
CA GLU A 82 -4.33 15.64 -5.86
C GLU A 82 -5.58 16.00 -5.04
N SER A 83 -6.72 15.37 -5.34
CA SER A 83 -7.99 15.61 -4.63
C SER A 83 -7.92 15.26 -3.15
N ILE A 84 -7.29 14.12 -2.81
CA ILE A 84 -7.11 13.69 -1.41
C ILE A 84 -6.08 14.57 -0.72
N TYR A 85 -5.02 14.97 -1.42
CA TYR A 85 -4.04 15.92 -0.88
C TYR A 85 -4.67 17.26 -0.52
N ILE A 86 -5.50 17.85 -1.39
CA ILE A 86 -6.21 19.11 -1.11
C ILE A 86 -7.08 18.95 0.16
N ARG A 87 -7.79 17.83 0.29
CA ARG A 87 -8.61 17.54 1.48
C ARG A 87 -7.76 17.41 2.75
N LEU A 88 -6.65 16.67 2.67
CA LEU A 88 -5.72 16.48 3.79
C LEU A 88 -5.08 17.80 4.22
N LYS A 89 -4.71 18.63 3.24
CA LYS A 89 -4.18 19.98 3.44
C LYS A 89 -5.17 20.83 4.22
N ALA A 90 -6.44 20.83 3.81
CA ALA A 90 -7.52 21.53 4.51
C ALA A 90 -7.76 20.99 5.92
N ALA A 91 -7.84 19.67 6.10
CA ALA A 91 -8.06 19.03 7.40
C ALA A 91 -6.97 19.37 8.42
N LYS A 92 -5.72 19.56 7.97
CA LYS A 92 -4.58 19.90 8.81
C LYS A 92 -4.33 21.40 8.98
N GLY A 93 -5.04 22.26 8.23
CA GLY A 93 -4.75 23.70 8.19
C GLY A 93 -3.30 24.02 7.79
N SER A 94 -2.66 23.17 7.00
CA SER A 94 -1.22 23.24 6.70
C SER A 94 -0.95 23.67 5.27
N ASN A 95 0.14 24.41 5.03
CA ASN A 95 0.63 24.72 3.68
C ASN A 95 1.77 23.81 3.22
N ALA A 96 2.04 22.72 3.96
CA ALA A 96 3.07 21.76 3.61
C ALA A 96 2.78 21.05 2.29
N THR A 97 3.85 20.74 1.54
CA THR A 97 3.76 19.98 0.28
C THR A 97 3.33 18.54 0.52
N LYS A 98 2.88 17.85 -0.54
CA LYS A 98 2.54 16.40 -0.52
C LYS A 98 3.59 15.51 0.16
N ALA A 99 4.86 15.88 0.07
CA ALA A 99 5.97 15.09 0.63
C ALA A 99 6.12 15.23 2.15
N ASN A 100 5.61 16.30 2.74
CA ASN A 100 5.84 16.65 4.14
C ASN A 100 4.55 16.85 4.96
N ILE A 101 3.37 16.82 4.31
CA ILE A 101 2.08 17.04 4.95
C ILE A 101 1.76 16.01 6.07
N ASP A 102 2.32 14.81 5.98
CA ASP A 102 2.13 13.76 6.97
C ASP A 102 3.44 13.00 7.23
N PRO A 103 3.93 12.96 8.49
CA PRO A 103 5.21 12.33 8.81
C PRO A 103 5.16 10.80 8.64
N THR A 104 4.03 10.17 8.93
CA THR A 104 3.83 8.72 8.75
C THR A 104 3.86 8.35 7.27
N GLU A 105 3.15 9.10 6.43
CA GLU A 105 3.18 8.95 4.98
C GLU A 105 4.58 9.20 4.41
N LYS A 106 5.28 10.21 4.91
CA LYS A 106 6.68 10.47 4.51
C LYS A 106 7.57 9.26 4.82
N ALA A 107 7.43 8.65 5.99
CA ALA A 107 8.18 7.46 6.38
C ALA A 107 7.79 6.24 5.52
N LEU A 108 6.50 5.98 5.33
CA LEU A 108 6.01 4.86 4.52
C LEU A 108 6.37 5.01 3.04
N LYS A 109 6.33 6.22 2.49
CA LYS A 109 6.77 6.51 1.12
C LYS A 109 8.28 6.31 0.95
N LYS A 110 9.09 6.68 1.95
CA LYS A 110 10.53 6.39 1.97
C LYS A 110 10.80 4.88 2.02
N LEU A 111 10.02 4.15 2.80
CA LEU A 111 10.10 2.69 2.88
C LEU A 111 9.72 2.03 1.55
N SER A 112 8.66 2.48 0.88
CA SER A 112 8.25 1.93 -0.41
C SER A 112 9.30 2.12 -1.49
N PHE A 113 10.04 3.24 -1.51
CA PHE A 113 11.21 3.39 -2.40
C PHE A 113 12.30 2.35 -2.13
N LYS A 114 12.66 2.14 -0.86
CA LYS A 114 13.68 1.13 -0.50
C LYS A 114 13.27 -0.28 -0.90
N VAL A 115 11.98 -0.62 -0.75
CA VAL A 115 11.45 -1.93 -1.15
C VAL A 115 11.39 -2.08 -2.67
N LEU A 116 11.09 -1.00 -3.42
CA LEU A 116 11.12 -1.01 -4.89
C LEU A 116 12.52 -1.31 -5.43
N ASP A 117 13.58 -0.84 -4.77
CA ASP A 117 14.95 -1.12 -5.21
C ASP A 117 15.30 -2.61 -5.18
N LEU A 118 14.66 -3.39 -4.31
CA LEU A 118 14.90 -4.83 -4.17
C LEU A 118 14.39 -5.63 -5.38
N VAL A 119 13.35 -5.16 -6.07
CA VAL A 119 12.73 -5.95 -7.14
C VAL A 119 13.53 -5.92 -8.43
N LYS A 120 14.28 -4.84 -8.68
CA LYS A 120 15.07 -4.65 -9.90
C LYS A 120 16.06 -5.82 -10.14
N PRO A 121 16.94 -6.19 -9.20
CA PRO A 121 17.81 -7.36 -9.37
C PRO A 121 17.03 -8.68 -9.44
N LEU A 122 15.89 -8.81 -8.74
CA LEU A 122 15.04 -10.02 -8.81
C LEU A 122 14.43 -10.19 -10.21
N LEU A 123 13.96 -9.11 -10.84
CA LEU A 123 13.45 -9.12 -12.21
C LEU A 123 14.54 -9.44 -13.22
N PHE A 124 15.75 -8.92 -13.01
CA PHE A 124 16.91 -9.30 -13.81
C PHE A 124 17.22 -10.80 -13.70
N LEU A 125 17.21 -11.37 -12.48
CA LEU A 125 17.40 -12.80 -12.29
C LEU A 125 16.26 -13.61 -12.94
N ALA A 126 15.02 -13.12 -12.90
CA ALA A 126 13.87 -13.76 -13.51
C ALA A 126 13.92 -13.72 -15.05
N SER A 127 14.41 -12.61 -15.64
CA SER A 127 14.47 -12.41 -17.09
C SER A 127 15.53 -13.28 -17.78
N ARG A 128 16.54 -13.76 -17.05
CA ARG A 128 17.51 -14.74 -17.56
C ARG A 128 16.82 -16.07 -17.87
N LYS A 129 16.30 -16.19 -19.10
CA LYS A 129 15.84 -17.44 -19.70
C LYS A 129 17.05 -18.19 -20.26
N LYS A 130 17.29 -19.43 -19.80
CA LYS A 130 18.35 -20.34 -20.30
C LYS A 130 19.81 -19.95 -20.03
N SER A 131 20.14 -19.40 -18.85
CA SER A 131 21.55 -19.42 -18.43
C SER A 131 21.94 -20.87 -18.13
N LYS A 132 23.01 -21.40 -18.74
CA LYS A 132 23.55 -22.76 -18.46
C LYS A 132 23.77 -23.04 -16.96
N ARG A 133 23.86 -21.99 -16.13
CA ARG A 133 24.08 -22.05 -14.68
C ARG A 133 22.81 -21.97 -13.82
N LYS A 134 21.61 -21.76 -14.39
CA LYS A 134 20.39 -21.53 -13.60
C LYS A 134 19.63 -22.84 -13.41
N SER A 135 19.63 -23.36 -12.19
CA SER A 135 18.86 -24.55 -11.85
C SER A 135 17.35 -24.26 -11.86
N LYS A 136 16.53 -25.30 -12.05
CA LYS A 136 15.06 -25.24 -11.84
C LYS A 136 14.74 -24.75 -10.41
N SER A 137 15.56 -25.09 -9.42
CA SER A 137 15.41 -24.61 -8.03
C SER A 137 15.60 -23.11 -7.90
N ASP A 138 16.55 -22.53 -8.61
CA ASP A 138 16.86 -21.09 -8.55
C ASP A 138 15.74 -20.29 -9.21
N GLY A 139 15.21 -20.80 -10.33
CA GLY A 139 14.01 -20.24 -10.95
C GLY A 139 12.83 -20.20 -9.99
N LYS A 140 12.60 -21.29 -9.24
CA LYS A 140 11.55 -21.34 -8.22
C LYS A 140 11.81 -20.37 -7.06
N ALA A 141 13.04 -20.30 -6.55
CA ALA A 141 13.41 -19.38 -5.47
C ALA A 141 13.21 -17.91 -5.87
N VAL A 142 13.62 -17.51 -7.08
CA VAL A 142 13.41 -16.15 -7.60
C VAL A 142 11.92 -15.85 -7.77
N LYS A 143 11.12 -16.79 -8.28
CA LYS A 143 9.66 -16.62 -8.39
C LYS A 143 9.02 -16.41 -7.02
N ILE A 144 9.42 -17.18 -6.01
CA ILE A 144 8.95 -17.02 -4.64
C ILE A 144 9.36 -15.66 -4.07
N ALA A 145 10.61 -15.24 -4.26
CA ALA A 145 11.10 -13.95 -3.80
C ALA A 145 10.32 -12.77 -4.40
N ILE A 146 10.00 -12.81 -5.69
CA ILE A 146 9.16 -11.78 -6.35
C ILE A 146 7.75 -11.76 -5.77
N ARG A 147 7.16 -12.92 -5.48
CA ARG A 147 5.83 -13.00 -4.85
C ARG A 147 5.84 -12.40 -3.43
N LEU A 148 6.84 -12.75 -2.62
CA LEU A 148 7.01 -12.19 -1.27
C LEU A 148 7.23 -10.67 -1.32
N TRP A 149 8.03 -10.20 -2.28
CA TRP A 149 8.20 -8.77 -2.54
C TRP A 149 6.87 -8.09 -2.88
N ALA A 150 6.07 -8.67 -3.78
CA ALA A 150 4.77 -8.11 -4.17
C ALA A 150 3.81 -8.04 -2.97
N THR A 151 3.80 -9.06 -2.11
CA THR A 151 3.04 -9.06 -0.86
C THR A 151 3.51 -7.94 0.09
N LEU A 152 4.81 -7.78 0.29
CA LEU A 152 5.38 -6.73 1.14
C LEU A 152 5.05 -5.33 0.60
N PHE A 153 5.20 -5.14 -0.71
CA PHE A 153 4.89 -3.86 -1.34
C PHE A 153 3.40 -3.53 -1.24
N ARG A 154 2.51 -4.51 -1.50
CA ARG A 154 1.05 -4.36 -1.30
C ARG A 154 0.73 -3.97 0.14
N TYR A 155 1.37 -4.58 1.13
CA TYR A 155 1.18 -4.23 2.54
C TYR A 155 1.54 -2.76 2.81
N ILE A 156 2.70 -2.29 2.36
CA ILE A 156 3.11 -0.89 2.53
C ILE A 156 2.12 0.07 1.86
N ILE A 157 1.70 -0.22 0.63
CA ILE A 157 0.70 0.60 -0.08
C ILE A 157 -0.63 0.63 0.67
N ARG A 158 -1.09 -0.51 1.22
CA ARG A 158 -2.29 -0.57 2.06
C ARG A 158 -2.15 0.26 3.34
N SER A 159 -1.00 0.20 4.02
CA SER A 159 -0.72 1.04 5.19
C SER A 159 -0.74 2.54 4.85
N ARG A 160 -0.19 2.94 3.70
CA ARG A 160 -0.24 4.33 3.21
C ARG A 160 -1.67 4.79 2.97
N ARG A 161 -2.46 3.98 2.25
CA ARG A 161 -3.89 4.25 1.99
C ARG A 161 -4.68 4.40 3.29
N HIS A 162 -4.49 3.48 4.23
CA HIS A 162 -5.14 3.53 5.54
C HIS A 162 -4.77 4.78 6.33
N ASN A 163 -3.46 5.08 6.43
CA ASN A 163 -2.96 6.26 7.15
C ASN A 163 -3.54 7.58 6.63
N ILE A 164 -3.67 7.71 5.31
CA ILE A 164 -4.23 8.93 4.70
C ILE A 164 -5.75 8.95 4.85
N LEU A 165 -6.43 7.85 4.52
CA LEU A 165 -7.89 7.82 4.49
C LEU A 165 -8.50 8.01 5.89
N SER A 166 -7.87 7.48 6.94
CA SER A 166 -8.32 7.69 8.33
C SER A 166 -8.30 9.16 8.76
N GLN A 167 -7.47 9.98 8.13
CA GLN A 167 -7.36 11.42 8.43
C GLN A 167 -8.39 12.25 7.66
N VAL A 168 -8.72 11.88 6.42
CA VAL A 168 -9.61 12.68 5.56
C VAL A 168 -11.05 12.20 5.51
N TYR A 169 -11.25 10.89 5.59
CA TYR A 169 -12.52 10.20 5.31
C TYR A 169 -12.64 8.92 6.17
N PRO A 170 -12.60 9.02 7.52
CA PRO A 170 -12.61 7.86 8.42
C PRO A 170 -13.84 6.95 8.23
N GLU A 171 -14.99 7.53 7.89
CA GLU A 171 -16.25 6.80 7.66
C GLU A 171 -16.19 5.82 6.49
N TYR A 172 -15.21 6.00 5.59
CA TYR A 172 -15.07 5.23 4.36
C TYR A 172 -13.91 4.22 4.42
N LEU A 173 -13.35 3.97 5.61
CA LEU A 173 -12.27 2.98 5.78
C LEU A 173 -12.67 1.58 5.31
N GLY A 174 -13.95 1.22 5.40
CA GLY A 174 -14.47 -0.06 4.88
C GLY A 174 -14.23 -0.27 3.38
N LEU A 175 -14.11 0.81 2.59
CA LEU A 175 -13.77 0.70 1.17
C LEU A 175 -12.38 0.09 0.95
N LEU A 176 -11.45 0.20 1.92
CA LEU A 176 -10.10 -0.33 1.77
C LEU A 176 -10.03 -1.86 1.72
N GLU A 177 -11.10 -2.56 2.13
CA GLU A 177 -11.20 -4.02 2.11
C GLU A 177 -11.68 -4.58 0.77
N ARG A 178 -12.25 -3.72 -0.08
CA ARG A 178 -12.72 -4.11 -1.40
C ARG A 178 -11.54 -4.27 -2.35
N ASP A 179 -11.35 -5.47 -2.92
CA ASP A 179 -10.28 -5.70 -3.89
C ASP A 179 -10.64 -5.25 -5.32
N ASP A 180 -11.93 -5.11 -5.62
CA ASP A 180 -12.44 -4.77 -6.96
C ASP A 180 -12.25 -3.30 -7.33
N ILE A 181 -12.06 -2.41 -6.35
CA ILE A 181 -12.04 -0.96 -6.58
C ILE A 181 -10.66 -0.38 -6.89
N TRP A 182 -9.61 -1.21 -6.88
CA TRP A 182 -8.25 -0.77 -7.13
C TRP A 182 -7.92 -0.76 -8.63
N SER A 183 -7.12 0.21 -9.02
CA SER A 183 -6.50 0.29 -10.34
C SER A 183 -4.99 0.32 -10.20
N ASP A 184 -4.29 -0.31 -11.16
CA ASP A 184 -2.85 -0.10 -11.34
C ASP A 184 -2.61 1.34 -11.82
N GLY A 185 -1.53 1.99 -11.36
CA GLY A 185 -1.16 3.32 -11.83
C GLY A 185 -0.21 4.06 -10.89
N GLU A 186 0.00 5.34 -11.20
CA GLU A 186 0.91 6.25 -10.49
C GLU A 186 0.28 6.89 -9.23
N ASP A 187 -1.04 6.78 -9.08
CA ASP A 187 -1.79 7.35 -7.96
C ASP A 187 -1.95 6.33 -6.83
N LEU A 188 -1.86 6.80 -5.58
CA LEU A 188 -1.95 5.98 -4.38
C LEU A 188 -3.32 5.31 -4.27
N PHE A 189 -4.39 6.05 -4.53
CA PHE A 189 -5.77 5.54 -4.54
C PHE A 189 -6.25 5.29 -5.97
N GLY A 190 -6.06 6.26 -6.86
CA GLY A 190 -6.40 6.18 -8.28
C GLY A 190 -7.88 6.39 -8.57
N ARG A 191 -8.19 6.62 -9.84
CA ARG A 191 -9.51 7.03 -10.32
C ARG A 191 -10.63 6.06 -9.94
N LYS A 192 -10.36 4.75 -9.96
CA LYS A 192 -11.38 3.73 -9.67
C LYS A 192 -11.83 3.78 -8.20
N PHE A 193 -10.88 3.90 -7.28
CA PHE A 193 -11.18 4.08 -5.87
C PHE A 193 -11.94 5.40 -5.62
N LEU A 194 -11.46 6.51 -6.20
CA LEU A 194 -12.09 7.81 -6.04
C LEU A 194 -13.53 7.84 -6.54
N LYS A 195 -13.83 7.13 -7.63
CA LYS A 195 -15.20 7.00 -8.14
C LYS A 195 -16.10 6.31 -7.10
N HIS A 196 -15.68 5.18 -6.54
CA HIS A 196 -16.45 4.47 -5.52
C HIS A 196 -16.58 5.27 -4.22
N LEU A 197 -15.54 5.99 -3.80
CA LEU A 197 -15.61 6.88 -2.65
C LEU A 197 -16.70 7.94 -2.83
N VAL A 198 -16.78 8.55 -4.01
CA VAL A 198 -17.81 9.57 -4.33
C VAL A 198 -19.21 8.94 -4.40
N GLU A 199 -19.34 7.75 -4.98
CA GLU A 199 -20.62 7.01 -5.05
C GLU A 199 -21.14 6.67 -3.66
N GLU A 200 -20.29 6.10 -2.79
CA GLU A 200 -20.63 5.76 -1.40
C GLU A 200 -21.06 7.01 -0.63
N ALA A 201 -20.33 8.12 -0.78
CA ALA A 201 -20.63 9.38 -0.12
C ALA A 201 -21.98 9.98 -0.57
N LYS A 202 -22.31 9.88 -1.87
CA LYS A 202 -23.60 10.30 -2.39
C LYS A 202 -24.73 9.45 -1.81
N SER A 203 -24.58 8.12 -1.80
CA SER A 203 -25.58 7.22 -1.24
C SER A 203 -25.81 7.49 0.26
N GLN A 204 -24.75 7.69 1.04
CA GLN A 204 -24.89 8.06 2.46
C GLN A 204 -25.60 9.41 2.66
N ALA A 205 -25.28 10.42 1.85
CA ALA A 205 -25.96 11.72 1.90
C ALA A 205 -27.45 11.60 1.58
N THR A 206 -27.82 10.78 0.58
CA THR A 206 -29.22 10.49 0.23
C THR A 206 -29.96 9.79 1.37
N LEU A 207 -29.35 8.77 2.00
CA LEU A 207 -29.94 8.07 3.13
C LEU A 207 -30.15 9.00 4.34
N ALA A 208 -29.17 9.86 4.64
CA ALA A 208 -29.29 10.85 5.70
C ALA A 208 -30.42 11.87 5.42
N ALA A 209 -30.61 12.29 4.17
CA ALA A 209 -31.70 13.18 3.78
C ALA A 209 -33.08 12.53 3.94
N ILE A 210 -33.22 11.25 3.56
CA ILE A 210 -34.46 10.47 3.75
C ILE A 210 -34.77 10.32 5.25
N ALA A 211 -33.77 10.00 6.07
CA ALA A 211 -33.93 9.86 7.51
C ALA A 211 -34.42 11.17 8.16
N LYS A 212 -33.84 12.31 7.78
CA LYS A 212 -34.29 13.63 8.26
C LYS A 212 -35.72 13.96 7.83
N LYS A 213 -36.12 13.62 6.61
CA LYS A 213 -37.49 13.82 6.12
C LYS A 213 -38.51 13.02 6.92
N LYS A 214 -38.20 11.76 7.28
CA LYS A 214 -39.08 10.91 8.10
C LYS A 214 -39.31 11.45 9.51
N ILE A 215 -38.29 12.07 10.13
CA ILE A 215 -38.41 12.72 11.43
C ILE A 215 -39.33 13.95 11.34
N SER A 216 -39.18 14.78 10.30
CA SER A 216 -40.03 15.96 10.10
C SER A 216 -41.51 15.66 9.83
N SER A 217 -41.83 14.47 9.30
CA SER A 217 -43.22 14.04 9.05
C SER A 217 -43.94 13.45 10.27
N HIS A 218 -43.25 13.18 11.38
CA HIS A 218 -43.86 12.73 12.64
C HIS A 218 -44.01 13.82 13.70
N SER A 219 -43.56 15.05 13.43
CA SER A 219 -43.67 16.18 14.36
C SER A 219 -44.84 17.12 14.06
N LYS A 220 -45.82 16.69 13.25
CA LYS A 220 -46.96 17.52 12.85
C LYS A 220 -48.26 17.01 13.48
N ASP A 221 -48.24 16.84 14.81
CA ASP A 221 -49.44 16.78 15.66
C ASP A 221 -49.01 17.02 17.12
N GLN A 222 -48.76 18.28 17.48
CA GLN A 222 -48.87 18.76 18.86
C GLN A 222 -49.18 20.27 18.85
N PRO A 223 -50.23 20.73 19.56
CA PRO A 223 -50.60 22.13 19.57
C PRO A 223 -49.64 22.95 20.45
N ALA A 224 -49.51 24.22 20.08
CA ALA A 224 -48.66 25.20 20.71
C ALA A 224 -48.97 25.39 22.21
N SER A 225 -47.91 25.46 23.03
CA SER A 225 -47.96 26.09 24.34
C SER A 225 -46.61 26.75 24.66
N THR A 226 -46.67 28.08 24.58
CA THR A 226 -46.01 29.13 25.36
C THR A 226 -44.81 28.77 26.27
N SER A 227 -43.68 29.42 25.94
CA SER A 227 -42.71 30.11 26.83
C SER A 227 -42.35 29.48 28.18
N GLN A 228 -41.07 29.11 28.34
CA GLN A 228 -40.23 29.64 29.41
C GLN A 228 -38.75 29.30 29.19
N GLN A 229 -37.92 30.34 29.29
CA GLN A 229 -36.47 30.27 29.37
C GLN A 229 -36.05 29.45 30.60
N GLN A 230 -35.16 28.48 30.42
CA GLN A 230 -34.35 27.93 31.51
C GLN A 230 -32.87 28.05 31.19
N LYS A 231 -32.20 28.77 32.09
CA LYS A 231 -30.76 28.96 32.26
C LYS A 231 -30.04 27.60 32.38
N PRO A 232 -28.81 27.43 31.84
CA PRO A 232 -28.02 26.24 32.13
C PRO A 232 -27.35 26.35 33.50
N ILE A 233 -27.44 25.28 34.30
CA ILE A 233 -26.58 25.03 35.46
C ILE A 233 -25.58 23.94 35.06
N ASP A 234 -24.30 24.28 35.17
CA ASP A 234 -23.11 23.44 34.97
C ASP A 234 -23.11 22.19 35.85
N TYR A 235 -22.58 21.07 35.34
CA TYR A 235 -21.70 20.16 36.11
C TYR A 235 -20.79 19.33 35.18
N SER A 236 -19.50 19.72 35.19
CA SER A 236 -18.30 18.89 35.39
C SER A 236 -17.96 17.67 34.50
N ASN A 237 -16.72 17.74 33.98
CA ASN A 237 -15.66 16.72 33.95
C ASN A 237 -15.94 15.32 33.34
N ALA A 238 -15.30 15.08 32.20
CA ALA A 238 -14.72 13.77 31.89
C ALA A 238 -13.47 13.92 31.01
N SER A 239 -12.30 13.89 31.67
CA SER A 239 -11.08 13.22 31.21
C SER A 239 -10.77 13.23 29.69
N SER A 240 -10.04 14.24 29.24
CA SER A 240 -9.21 14.12 28.04
C SER A 240 -8.01 13.23 28.35
N GLN A 241 -8.22 11.91 28.36
CA GLN A 241 -7.13 10.97 28.18
C GLN A 241 -6.59 11.16 26.76
N ARG A 242 -5.49 11.89 26.70
CA ARG A 242 -4.61 12.02 25.54
C ARG A 242 -4.01 10.64 25.26
N GLY A 243 -4.75 9.81 24.54
CA GLY A 243 -4.28 8.54 24.00
C GLY A 243 -3.21 8.81 22.95
N TYR A 244 -1.95 8.87 23.39
CA TYR A 244 -0.84 8.57 22.51
C TYR A 244 -1.09 7.17 21.96
N VAL A 245 -1.42 7.07 20.68
CA VAL A 245 -1.23 5.82 19.95
C VAL A 245 0.26 5.61 19.89
N THR A 246 0.78 4.89 20.88
CA THR A 246 2.11 4.31 20.83
C THR A 246 2.14 3.46 19.57
N ILE A 247 2.89 3.93 18.57
CA ILE A 247 3.16 3.16 17.36
C ILE A 247 3.84 1.88 17.85
N SER A 248 3.07 0.78 17.86
CA SER A 248 3.61 -0.54 18.15
C SER A 248 4.75 -0.80 17.18
N PRO A 249 5.98 -1.03 17.66
CA PRO A 249 7.12 -1.25 16.78
C PRO A 249 6.88 -2.59 16.09
N CYS A 250 6.75 -2.54 14.76
CA CYS A 250 7.00 -3.63 13.83
C CYS A 250 6.97 -5.04 14.47
N SER A 251 5.79 -5.61 14.69
CA SER A 251 5.68 -7.06 14.91
C SER A 251 5.84 -7.78 13.58
N PHE A 252 7.05 -7.68 13.03
CA PHE A 252 7.57 -8.65 12.08
C PHE A 252 7.84 -9.91 12.90
N GLY A 253 6.82 -10.78 12.98
CA GLY A 253 6.79 -12.13 13.55
C GLY A 253 7.86 -12.46 14.59
N GLY A 254 7.45 -12.71 15.85
CA GLY A 254 8.22 -13.01 17.07
C GLY A 254 9.32 -14.09 16.99
N ARG A 255 10.26 -13.94 16.05
CA ARG A 255 11.41 -14.78 15.77
C ARG A 255 12.68 -13.95 15.54
N ILE A 256 12.58 -12.65 15.23
CA ILE A 256 13.77 -11.78 15.09
C ILE A 256 14.33 -11.37 16.46
N SER A 257 13.48 -11.09 17.46
CA SER A 257 14.00 -10.74 18.81
C SER A 257 14.81 -11.87 19.43
N ARG A 258 14.44 -13.14 19.17
CA ARG A 258 15.22 -14.31 19.64
C ARG A 258 16.60 -14.43 19.00
N TYR A 259 16.84 -13.80 17.85
CA TYR A 259 18.16 -13.83 17.21
C TYR A 259 19.17 -12.93 17.91
N ILE A 260 18.75 -11.79 18.45
CA ILE A 260 19.67 -10.89 19.17
C ILE A 260 19.97 -11.44 20.57
N ASP A 261 18.94 -11.95 21.26
CA ASP A 261 19.08 -12.46 22.64
C ASP A 261 19.84 -13.80 22.70
N MET A 262 19.62 -14.74 21.77
CA MET A 262 20.46 -15.96 21.70
C MET A 262 21.92 -15.67 21.29
N TRP A 263 22.17 -14.56 20.61
CA TRP A 263 23.52 -14.22 20.15
C TRP A 263 24.37 -13.61 21.27
N ARG A 264 23.77 -12.82 22.18
CA ARG A 264 24.43 -12.40 23.43
C ARG A 264 24.78 -13.59 24.33
N MET A 265 23.91 -14.61 24.40
CA MET A 265 24.16 -15.78 25.25
C MET A 265 25.22 -16.74 24.71
N THR A 266 25.56 -16.67 23.41
CA THR A 266 26.55 -17.59 22.80
C THR A 266 27.94 -16.99 22.64
N HIS A 267 28.10 -15.68 22.77
CA HIS A 267 29.37 -14.97 22.53
C HIS A 267 29.62 -13.91 23.60
N GLY A 268 29.73 -14.36 24.86
CA GLY A 268 29.87 -13.53 26.05
C GLY A 268 30.63 -12.22 25.84
N PHE A 269 29.92 -11.13 26.13
CA PHE A 269 30.51 -9.87 26.59
C PHE A 269 30.37 -9.83 28.10
#